data_AF-A0A2G2PHZ7-F1
#
_entry.id   AF-A0A2G2PHZ7-F1
#
_cell.length_a   1.000
_cell.length_b   1.000
_cell.length_c   1.000
_cell.angle_alpha   90.00
_cell.angle_beta   90.00
_cell.angle_gamma   90.00
#
_symmetry.space_group_name_H-M   'P 1'
#
loop_
_entity.id
_entity.type
_entity.pdbx_description
1 polymer ?
#
loop_
_entity_poly.entity_id
_entity_poly.type
_entity_poly.pdbx_seq_one_letter_code
_entity_poly.pdbx_strand_id
1 'polypeptide(L)'
;MHTQKETLIILDCSKMTLSRYVQDGKLGRVKKGRKTFYDEHEVASLVREIENKKNKYRPDLPKKEKQKIELPPGIEETLKNINAYDELDTVGHLCLSEATQALRKFGLYKECDKEILVFYALSSQMVQRYLYSANKHDSISISDTGMITTHPHHRIMMDYQKLMITYSDRLGLNPLARTKFEIKEKKEPSEMEKLLNS
;
A
#
# COMPACT_ATOMS: atom_id res chain seq x y z
N MET A 1 -36.22 17.68 -15.44
CA MET A 1 -35.33 16.49 -15.46
C MET A 1 -33.99 16.89 -16.07
N HIS A 2 -32.88 16.52 -15.43
CA HIS A 2 -31.53 16.81 -15.92
C HIS A 2 -31.01 15.76 -16.90
N THR A 3 -30.22 16.17 -17.88
CA THR A 3 -29.51 15.23 -18.75
C THR A 3 -28.33 14.59 -18.01
N GLN A 4 -27.88 13.42 -18.46
CA GLN A 4 -26.69 12.77 -17.89
C GLN A 4 -25.46 13.69 -17.83
N LYS A 5 -25.28 14.59 -18.82
CA LYS A 5 -24.15 15.53 -18.81
C LYS A 5 -24.32 16.57 -17.69
N GLU A 6 -25.51 17.14 -17.55
CA GLU A 6 -25.83 18.10 -16.49
C GLU A 6 -25.69 17.47 -15.10
N THR A 7 -26.21 16.26 -14.91
CA THR A 7 -26.15 15.58 -13.61
C THR A 7 -24.71 15.28 -13.16
N LEU A 8 -23.81 14.96 -14.09
CA LEU A 8 -22.38 14.77 -13.77
C LEU A 8 -21.72 16.07 -13.31
N ILE A 9 -22.09 17.20 -13.94
CA ILE A 9 -21.57 18.53 -13.60
C ILE A 9 -22.11 18.96 -12.23
N ILE A 10 -23.42 18.81 -12.00
CA ILE A 10 -24.08 19.23 -10.76
C ILE A 10 -23.56 18.44 -9.55
N LEU A 11 -23.35 17.14 -9.71
CA LEU A 11 -22.86 16.27 -8.63
C LEU A 11 -21.33 16.22 -8.53
N ASP A 12 -20.61 16.91 -9.43
CA ASP A 12 -19.15 16.88 -9.57
C ASP A 12 -18.58 15.46 -9.45
N CYS A 13 -19.10 14.54 -10.26
CA CYS A 13 -18.79 13.12 -10.13
C CYS A 13 -18.54 12.41 -11.46
N SER A 14 -17.84 11.26 -11.40
CA SER A 14 -17.56 10.44 -12.57
C SER A 14 -18.80 9.65 -13.04
N LYS A 15 -18.82 9.20 -14.30
CA LYS A 15 -19.87 8.33 -14.84
C LYS A 15 -20.05 7.04 -14.03
N MET A 16 -18.96 6.48 -13.49
CA MET A 16 -19.04 5.29 -12.65
C MET A 16 -19.71 5.60 -11.32
N THR A 17 -19.36 6.73 -10.70
CA THR A 17 -19.97 7.19 -9.45
C THR A 17 -21.48 7.44 -9.65
N LEU A 18 -21.86 8.10 -10.74
CA LEU A 18 -23.25 8.28 -11.12
C LEU A 18 -23.98 6.95 -11.31
N SER A 19 -23.32 5.96 -11.93
CA SER A 19 -23.90 4.62 -12.10
C SER A 19 -24.10 3.87 -10.78
N ARG A 20 -23.21 4.08 -9.80
CA ARG A 20 -23.38 3.52 -8.44
C ARG A 20 -24.56 4.15 -7.73
N TYR A 21 -24.77 5.47 -7.82
CA TYR A 21 -25.95 6.09 -7.22
C TYR A 21 -27.27 5.54 -7.77
N VAL A 22 -27.30 5.16 -9.05
CA VAL A 22 -28.46 4.49 -9.64
C VAL A 22 -28.61 3.05 -9.12
N GLN A 23 -27.51 2.31 -8.99
CA GLN A 23 -27.53 0.94 -8.44
C GLN A 23 -27.96 0.91 -6.96
N ASP A 24 -27.52 1.90 -6.19
CA ASP A 24 -27.83 2.06 -4.78
C ASP A 24 -29.26 2.61 -4.54
N GLY A 25 -30.04 2.82 -5.60
CA GLY A 25 -31.42 3.31 -5.52
C GLY A 25 -31.53 4.79 -5.12
N LYS A 26 -30.43 5.54 -5.13
CA LYS A 26 -30.40 6.96 -4.76
C LYS A 26 -30.77 7.90 -5.90
N LEU A 27 -30.72 7.41 -7.14
CA LEU A 27 -31.05 8.15 -8.35
C LEU A 27 -31.84 7.25 -9.31
N GLY A 28 -33.03 7.69 -9.67
CA GLY A 28 -33.85 7.13 -10.73
C GLY A 28 -33.30 7.50 -12.10
N ARG A 29 -33.23 6.51 -12.99
CA ARG A 29 -32.78 6.70 -14.38
C ARG A 29 -33.93 6.53 -15.34
N VAL A 30 -34.28 7.59 -16.08
CA VAL A 30 -35.27 7.54 -17.15
C VAL A 30 -34.58 7.64 -18.51
N LYS A 31 -34.77 6.63 -19.37
CA LYS A 31 -34.28 6.66 -20.76
C LYS A 31 -35.38 7.14 -21.69
N LYS A 32 -35.11 8.19 -22.47
CA LYS A 32 -35.97 8.61 -23.60
C LYS A 32 -35.12 8.61 -24.88
N GLY A 33 -35.33 7.61 -25.71
CA GLY A 33 -34.51 7.36 -26.90
C GLY A 33 -33.04 7.07 -26.53
N ARG A 34 -32.11 7.77 -27.18
CA ARG A 34 -30.65 7.66 -26.91
C ARG A 34 -30.18 8.48 -25.71
N LYS A 35 -31.06 9.28 -25.10
CA LYS A 35 -30.70 10.18 -23.99
C LYS A 35 -31.17 9.62 -22.65
N THR A 36 -30.35 9.85 -21.63
CA THR A 36 -30.61 9.45 -20.24
C THR A 36 -30.88 10.70 -19.42
N PHE A 37 -31.94 10.64 -18.62
CA PHE A 37 -32.42 11.72 -17.77
C PHE A 37 -32.53 11.27 -16.31
N TYR A 38 -32.36 12.24 -15.42
CA TYR A 38 -32.41 12.10 -13.97
C TYR A 38 -33.40 13.11 -13.38
N ASP A 39 -34.04 12.74 -12.28
CA ASP A 39 -34.99 13.63 -11.60
C ASP A 39 -34.25 14.78 -10.89
N GLU A 40 -34.77 15.99 -11.01
CA GLU A 40 -34.10 17.18 -10.46
C GLU A 40 -34.13 17.20 -8.94
N HIS A 41 -35.21 16.69 -8.33
CA HIS A 41 -35.36 16.65 -6.87
C HIS A 41 -34.44 15.60 -6.25
N GLU A 42 -34.26 14.46 -6.91
CA GLU A 42 -33.31 13.44 -6.47
C GLU A 42 -31.86 13.93 -6.57
N VAL A 43 -31.51 14.60 -7.68
CA VAL A 43 -30.19 15.21 -7.85
C VAL A 43 -29.94 16.27 -6.78
N ALA A 44 -30.89 17.18 -6.52
CA ALA A 44 -30.75 18.20 -5.48
C ALA A 44 -30.64 17.62 -4.06
N SER A 45 -31.37 16.54 -3.78
CA SER A 45 -31.27 15.82 -2.50
C SER A 45 -29.89 15.18 -2.32
N LEU A 46 -29.33 14.62 -3.40
CA LEU A 46 -28.00 14.02 -3.39
C LEU A 46 -26.90 15.07 -3.20
N VAL A 47 -27.02 16.25 -3.81
CA VAL A 47 -26.11 17.39 -3.58
C VAL A 47 -26.06 17.72 -2.08
N ARG A 48 -27.22 17.88 -1.44
CA ARG A 48 -27.30 18.14 0.00
C ARG A 48 -26.68 17.03 0.85
N GLU A 49 -26.87 15.76 0.47
CA GLU A 49 -26.23 14.62 1.16
C GLU A 49 -24.70 14.68 1.05
N ILE A 50 -24.17 15.02 -0.14
CA ILE A 50 -22.74 15.16 -0.40
C ILE A 50 -22.15 16.32 0.41
N GLU A 51 -22.81 17.48 0.41
CA GLU A 51 -22.38 18.66 1.18
C GLU A 51 -22.41 18.40 2.69
N ASN A 52 -23.47 17.77 3.19
CA ASN A 52 -23.57 17.40 4.61
C ASN A 52 -22.51 16.37 5.04
N LYS A 53 -22.10 15.46 4.14
CA LYS A 53 -20.98 14.53 4.39
C LYS A 53 -19.62 15.22 4.36
N LYS A 54 -19.42 16.21 3.49
CA LYS A 54 -18.21 17.05 3.50
C LYS A 54 -18.11 17.83 4.82
N ASN A 55 -19.22 18.36 5.32
CA ASN A 55 -19.27 19.09 6.60
C ASN A 55 -19.18 18.22 7.86
N LYS A 56 -19.29 16.88 7.75
CA LYS A 56 -19.05 15.96 8.87
C LYS A 56 -17.58 15.82 9.25
N TYR A 57 -16.65 16.20 8.37
CA TYR A 57 -15.23 16.30 8.70
C TYR A 57 -14.96 17.69 9.28
N ARG A 58 -14.79 17.75 10.61
CA ARG A 58 -14.55 18.97 11.38
C ARG A 58 -13.48 19.87 10.71
N PRO A 59 -13.80 21.15 10.42
CA PRO A 59 -12.82 22.11 9.92
C PRO A 59 -11.77 22.51 10.97
N ASP A 60 -11.98 22.16 12.25
CA ASP A 60 -11.16 22.61 13.38
C ASP A 60 -9.97 21.68 13.74
N LEU A 61 -9.78 20.57 13.02
CA LEU A 61 -8.63 19.70 13.21
C LEU A 61 -7.53 20.11 12.23
N PRO A 62 -6.34 20.58 12.70
CA PRO A 62 -5.25 20.89 11.80
C PRO A 62 -4.92 19.63 11.00
N LYS A 63 -4.89 19.76 9.67
CA LYS A 63 -4.34 18.73 8.79
C LYS A 63 -2.99 18.34 9.36
N LYS A 64 -2.83 17.09 9.82
CA LYS A 64 -1.50 16.51 10.02
C LYS A 64 -0.77 16.72 8.69
N GLU A 65 0.22 17.60 8.68
CA GLU A 65 1.10 17.73 7.53
C GLU A 65 1.64 16.35 7.24
N LYS A 66 1.34 15.85 6.04
CA LYS A 66 1.98 14.64 5.54
C LYS A 66 3.45 15.01 5.42
N GLN A 67 4.26 14.62 6.40
CA GLN A 67 5.71 14.64 6.24
C GLN A 67 6.00 13.87 4.95
N LYS A 68 6.45 14.60 3.93
CA LYS A 68 6.91 14.02 2.69
C LYS A 68 8.12 13.18 3.10
N ILE A 69 7.99 11.87 3.06
CA ILE A 69 9.11 10.97 3.35
C ILE A 69 10.13 11.26 2.26
N GLU A 70 11.19 12.00 2.60
CA GLU A 70 12.26 12.29 1.66
C GLU A 70 12.95 10.96 1.34
N LEU A 71 12.74 10.50 0.10
CA LEU A 71 13.39 9.30 -0.39
C LEU A 71 14.91 9.56 -0.46
N PRO A 72 15.74 8.58 -0.07
CA PRO A 72 17.17 8.65 -0.28
C PRO A 72 17.52 8.92 -1.76
N PRO A 73 18.54 9.76 -2.04
CA PRO A 73 18.97 10.02 -3.43
C PRO A 73 19.41 8.72 -4.10
N GLY A 74 18.89 8.45 -5.31
CA GLY A 74 19.21 7.28 -6.14
C GLY A 74 18.10 6.22 -6.27
N ILE A 75 17.09 6.23 -5.38
CA ILE A 75 15.97 5.26 -5.43
C ILE A 75 14.96 5.60 -6.53
N GLU A 76 14.82 6.87 -6.89
CA GLU A 76 13.89 7.31 -7.94
C GLU A 76 14.22 6.73 -9.32
N GLU A 77 15.50 6.51 -9.63
CA GLU A 77 15.92 5.87 -10.89
C GLU A 77 15.67 4.36 -10.86
N THR A 78 15.82 3.71 -9.70
CA THR A 78 15.54 2.27 -9.55
C THR A 78 14.04 1.99 -9.68
N LEU A 79 13.19 2.88 -9.15
CA LEU A 79 11.74 2.78 -9.27
C LEU A 79 11.24 2.92 -10.73
N LYS A 80 11.92 3.72 -11.57
CA LYS A 80 11.56 3.87 -12.99
C LYS A 80 11.73 2.60 -13.82
N ASN A 81 12.58 1.67 -13.37
CA ASN A 81 12.89 0.43 -14.07
C ASN A 81 12.04 -0.77 -13.63
N ILE A 82 11.20 -0.60 -12.61
CA ILE A 82 10.26 -1.62 -12.16
C ILE A 82 8.96 -1.45 -12.96
N ASN A 83 8.48 -2.53 -13.58
CA ASN A 83 7.30 -2.56 -14.46
C ASN A 83 6.14 -1.69 -13.92
N ALA A 84 5.49 -0.97 -14.84
CA ALA A 84 4.43 0.04 -14.60
C ALA A 84 3.15 -0.41 -13.86
N TYR A 85 3.12 -1.64 -13.29
CA TYR A 85 2.00 -2.19 -12.54
C TYR A 85 2.27 -2.35 -11.03
N ASP A 86 3.52 -2.22 -10.58
CA ASP A 86 3.93 -2.42 -9.18
C ASP A 86 4.58 -1.13 -8.62
N GLU A 87 3.85 -0.02 -8.69
CA GLU A 87 4.23 1.17 -7.93
C GLU A 87 3.98 0.94 -6.43
N LEU A 88 4.94 1.37 -5.60
CA LEU A 88 4.77 1.36 -4.15
C LEU A 88 3.63 2.32 -3.77
N ASP A 89 2.65 1.80 -3.03
CA ASP A 89 1.62 2.62 -2.43
C ASP A 89 2.12 3.25 -1.11
N THR A 90 1.23 3.91 -0.36
CA THR A 90 1.60 4.53 0.92
C THR A 90 2.13 3.50 1.93
N VAL A 91 1.60 2.28 1.94
CA VAL A 91 2.07 1.20 2.83
C VAL A 91 3.43 0.70 2.35
N GLY A 92 3.60 0.49 1.04
CA GLY A 92 4.88 0.13 0.45
C GLY A 92 5.98 1.13 0.79
N HIS A 93 5.71 2.43 0.67
CA HIS A 93 6.66 3.48 1.05
C HIS A 93 7.00 3.51 2.55
N LEU A 94 6.02 3.25 3.42
CA LEU A 94 6.27 3.11 4.86
C LEU A 94 7.19 1.92 5.15
N CYS A 95 6.89 0.75 4.59
CA CYS A 95 7.73 -0.43 4.74
C CYS A 95 9.16 -0.20 4.22
N LEU A 96 9.30 0.47 3.08
CA LEU A 96 10.59 0.83 2.50
C LEU A 96 11.38 1.76 3.43
N SER A 97 10.72 2.77 4.00
CA SER A 97 11.34 3.73 4.92
C SER A 97 11.80 3.04 6.21
N GLU A 98 10.94 2.23 6.82
CA GLU A 98 11.26 1.49 8.05
C GLU A 98 12.44 0.53 7.85
N ALA A 99 12.40 -0.26 6.77
CA ALA A 99 13.50 -1.16 6.41
C ALA A 99 14.80 -0.40 6.15
N THR A 100 14.74 0.74 5.45
CA THR A 100 15.89 1.61 5.21
C THR A 100 16.48 2.12 6.52
N GLN A 101 15.65 2.58 7.46
CA GLN A 101 16.12 3.05 8.77
C GLN A 101 16.74 1.91 9.58
N ALA A 102 16.15 0.72 9.56
CA ALA A 102 16.71 -0.46 10.23
C ALA A 102 18.09 -0.82 9.65
N LEU A 103 18.22 -0.88 8.33
CA LEU A 103 19.49 -1.15 7.66
C LEU A 103 20.57 -0.11 7.95
N ARG A 104 20.17 1.17 8.07
CA ARG A 104 21.11 2.24 8.49
C ARG A 104 21.58 2.03 9.92
N LYS A 105 20.68 1.69 10.85
CA LYS A 105 21.03 1.38 12.23
C LYS A 105 21.97 0.17 12.35
N PHE A 106 21.81 -0.81 11.47
CA PHE A 106 22.67 -2.00 11.43
C PHE A 106 23.98 -1.79 10.65
N GLY A 107 24.19 -0.62 10.04
CA GLY A 107 25.35 -0.36 9.17
C GLY A 107 25.31 -1.08 7.81
N LEU A 108 24.25 -1.84 7.52
CA LEU A 108 24.11 -2.67 6.33
C LEU A 108 23.60 -1.89 5.11
N TYR A 109 23.06 -0.68 5.30
CA TYR A 109 22.43 0.06 4.21
C TYR A 109 23.38 0.38 3.05
N LYS A 110 24.68 0.61 3.27
CA LYS A 110 25.58 0.93 2.15
C LYS A 110 25.84 -0.26 1.24
N GLU A 111 25.86 -1.45 1.81
CA GLU A 111 26.22 -2.70 1.12
C GLU A 111 24.99 -3.48 0.64
N CYS A 112 23.79 -3.09 1.08
CA CYS A 112 22.56 -3.77 0.68
C CYS A 112 22.17 -3.45 -0.76
N ASP A 113 21.72 -4.48 -1.49
CA ASP A 113 21.10 -4.34 -2.79
C ASP A 113 19.77 -3.56 -2.67
N LYS A 114 19.67 -2.44 -3.40
CA LYS A 114 18.50 -1.55 -3.39
C LYS A 114 17.31 -2.16 -4.08
N GLU A 115 17.52 -3.00 -5.09
CA GLU A 115 16.44 -3.69 -5.77
C GLU A 115 15.78 -4.69 -4.81
N ILE A 116 16.58 -5.45 -4.06
CA ILE A 116 16.07 -6.37 -3.02
C ILE A 116 15.29 -5.61 -1.95
N LEU A 117 15.74 -4.41 -1.57
CA LEU A 117 15.04 -3.55 -0.63
C LEU A 117 13.67 -3.08 -1.17
N VAL A 118 13.58 -2.76 -2.45
CA VAL A 118 12.29 -2.42 -3.09
C VAL A 118 11.39 -3.65 -3.22
N PHE A 119 11.92 -4.81 -3.62
CA PHE A 119 11.16 -6.07 -3.69
C PHE A 119 10.65 -6.52 -2.32
N TYR A 120 11.42 -6.30 -1.26
CA TYR A 120 10.95 -6.46 0.11
C TYR A 120 9.71 -5.60 0.37
N ALA A 121 9.79 -4.30 0.09
CA ALA A 121 8.69 -3.37 0.33
C ALA A 121 7.43 -3.72 -0.50
N LEU A 122 7.59 -4.10 -1.78
CA LEU A 122 6.50 -4.55 -2.63
C LEU A 122 5.86 -5.84 -2.11
N SER A 123 6.67 -6.80 -1.66
CA SER A 123 6.17 -8.04 -1.08
C SER A 123 5.39 -7.78 0.21
N SER A 124 5.89 -6.90 1.09
CA SER A 124 5.20 -6.48 2.32
C SER A 124 3.85 -5.81 2.03
N GLN A 125 3.80 -4.91 1.04
CA GLN A 125 2.56 -4.27 0.58
C GLN A 125 1.54 -5.33 0.12
N MET A 126 1.98 -6.30 -0.69
CA MET A 126 1.09 -7.35 -1.20
C MET A 126 0.61 -8.29 -0.09
N VAL A 127 1.46 -8.64 0.88
CA VAL A 127 1.03 -9.40 2.08
C VAL A 127 -0.13 -8.69 2.78
N GLN A 128 0.02 -7.40 3.08
CA GLN A 128 -1.03 -6.62 3.75
C GLN A 128 -2.32 -6.58 2.93
N ARG A 129 -2.21 -6.39 1.61
CA ARG A 129 -3.34 -6.34 0.69
C ARG A 129 -4.14 -7.65 0.67
N TYR A 130 -3.45 -8.78 0.51
CA TYR A 130 -4.10 -10.07 0.42
C TYR A 130 -4.56 -10.60 1.78
N LEU A 131 -3.87 -10.24 2.87
CA LEU A 131 -4.33 -10.52 4.24
C LEU A 131 -5.66 -9.82 4.52
N TYR A 132 -5.75 -8.52 4.24
CA TYR A 132 -6.99 -7.76 4.39
C TYR A 132 -8.12 -8.38 3.55
N SER A 133 -7.83 -8.72 2.30
CA SER A 133 -8.82 -9.33 1.44
C SER A 133 -9.25 -10.73 1.90
N ALA A 134 -8.34 -11.55 2.43
CA ALA A 134 -8.66 -12.88 2.96
C ALA A 134 -9.53 -12.79 4.22
N ASN A 135 -9.23 -11.84 5.12
CA ASN A 135 -10.00 -11.62 6.35
C ASN A 135 -11.43 -11.14 6.07
N LYS A 136 -11.68 -10.50 4.93
CA LYS A 136 -13.02 -10.07 4.51
C LYS A 136 -13.92 -11.24 4.06
N HIS A 137 -13.33 -12.39 3.72
CA HIS A 137 -14.02 -13.51 3.06
C HIS A 137 -13.96 -14.83 3.83
N ASP A 138 -13.74 -14.79 5.14
CA ASP A 138 -13.42 -15.95 5.98
C ASP A 138 -12.24 -16.76 5.42
N SER A 139 -11.03 -16.43 5.89
CA SER A 139 -9.78 -16.91 5.31
C SER A 139 -9.61 -18.44 5.32
N ILE A 140 -10.31 -19.13 6.23
CA ILE A 140 -10.28 -20.58 6.42
C ILE A 140 -11.71 -21.05 6.68
N SER A 141 -12.21 -21.95 5.84
CA SER A 141 -13.47 -22.65 6.04
C SER A 141 -13.19 -24.10 6.42
N ILE A 142 -13.85 -24.59 7.46
CA ILE A 142 -13.80 -25.99 7.84
C ILE A 142 -15.16 -26.57 7.49
N SER A 143 -15.20 -27.51 6.55
CA SER A 143 -16.43 -28.22 6.21
C SER A 143 -16.84 -29.18 7.35
N ASP A 144 -18.10 -29.61 7.37
CA ASP A 144 -18.61 -30.59 8.33
C ASP A 144 -17.89 -31.96 8.29
N THR A 145 -17.18 -32.27 7.19
CA THR A 145 -16.33 -33.47 7.06
C THR A 145 -14.90 -33.28 7.57
N GLY A 146 -14.57 -32.12 8.14
CA GLY A 146 -13.23 -31.76 8.62
C GLY A 146 -12.27 -31.25 7.54
N MET A 147 -12.71 -31.11 6.27
CA MET A 147 -11.87 -30.55 5.21
C MET A 147 -11.64 -29.06 5.41
N ILE A 148 -10.36 -28.69 5.54
CA ILE A 148 -9.92 -27.29 5.67
C ILE A 148 -9.71 -26.72 4.27
N THR A 149 -10.49 -25.71 3.93
CA THR A 149 -10.38 -24.95 2.68
C THR A 149 -9.82 -23.57 3.01
N THR A 150 -8.72 -23.20 2.34
CA THR A 150 -8.11 -21.88 2.49
C THR A 150 -8.57 -20.98 1.37
N HIS A 151 -8.91 -19.73 1.71
CA HIS A 151 -9.31 -18.76 0.71
C HIS A 151 -8.16 -18.52 -0.29
N PRO A 152 -8.41 -18.41 -1.61
CA PRO A 152 -7.35 -18.22 -2.61
C PRO A 152 -6.42 -17.04 -2.31
N HIS A 153 -6.95 -15.93 -1.78
CA HIS A 153 -6.14 -14.79 -1.37
C HIS A 153 -5.23 -15.08 -0.17
N HIS A 154 -5.62 -15.99 0.73
CA HIS A 154 -4.74 -16.43 1.81
C HIS A 154 -3.54 -17.19 1.24
N ARG A 155 -3.75 -18.04 0.22
CA ARG A 155 -2.64 -18.72 -0.47
C ARG A 155 -1.69 -17.73 -1.14
N ILE A 156 -2.21 -16.74 -1.85
CA ILE A 156 -1.38 -15.71 -2.51
C ILE A 156 -0.63 -14.87 -1.47
N MET A 157 -1.27 -14.51 -0.36
CA MET A 157 -0.61 -13.83 0.76
C MET A 157 0.58 -14.65 1.29
N MET A 158 0.43 -15.96 1.47
CA MET A 158 1.52 -16.84 1.94
C MET A 158 2.71 -16.84 0.98
N ASP A 159 2.48 -16.76 -0.33
CA ASP A 159 3.56 -16.71 -1.32
C ASP A 159 4.32 -15.39 -1.25
N TYR A 160 3.62 -14.25 -1.15
CA TYR A 160 4.27 -12.95 -0.92
C TYR A 160 4.96 -12.88 0.46
N GLN A 161 4.44 -13.56 1.47
CA GLN A 161 5.06 -13.62 2.79
C GLN A 161 6.40 -14.36 2.73
N LYS A 162 6.48 -15.46 1.98
CA LYS A 162 7.75 -16.18 1.74
C LYS A 162 8.75 -15.30 1.00
N LEU A 163 8.32 -14.56 -0.01
CA LEU A 163 9.17 -13.61 -0.73
C LEU A 163 9.69 -12.51 0.22
N MET A 164 8.79 -11.90 1.00
CA MET A 164 9.14 -10.90 2.01
C MET A 164 10.18 -11.41 3.01
N ILE A 165 10.02 -12.63 3.54
CA ILE A 165 10.98 -13.25 4.47
C ILE A 165 12.32 -13.49 3.77
N THR A 166 12.30 -13.99 2.53
CA THR A 166 13.52 -14.25 1.75
C THR A 166 14.31 -12.97 1.50
N TYR A 167 13.62 -11.88 1.12
CA TYR A 167 14.27 -10.58 0.94
C TYR A 167 14.74 -9.99 2.28
N SER A 168 13.96 -10.15 3.35
CA SER A 168 14.35 -9.76 4.72
C SER A 168 15.65 -10.43 5.17
N ASP A 169 15.78 -11.74 4.91
CA ASP A 169 17.00 -12.50 5.22
C ASP A 169 18.19 -12.00 4.40
N ARG A 170 18.01 -11.79 3.09
CA ARG A 170 19.07 -11.26 2.22
C ARG A 170 19.53 -9.86 2.60
N LEU A 171 18.64 -9.04 3.17
CA LEU A 171 18.96 -7.70 3.66
C LEU A 171 19.57 -7.71 5.06
N GLY A 172 19.55 -8.84 5.79
CA GLY A 172 19.98 -8.88 7.19
C GLY A 172 19.01 -8.15 8.14
N LEU A 173 17.73 -8.03 7.77
CA LEU A 173 16.71 -7.48 8.65
C LEU A 173 16.34 -8.48 9.76
N ASN A 174 16.42 -9.77 9.48
CA ASN A 174 16.24 -10.83 10.46
C ASN A 174 17.49 -11.01 11.35
N PRO A 175 17.35 -11.06 12.69
CA PRO A 175 18.49 -11.26 13.59
C PRO A 175 19.31 -12.52 13.27
N LEU A 176 18.65 -13.62 12.91
CA LEU A 176 19.30 -14.88 12.54
C LEU A 176 20.01 -14.82 11.17
N ALA A 177 19.63 -13.89 10.31
CA ALA A 177 20.33 -13.66 9.05
C ALA A 177 21.57 -12.78 9.26
N ARG A 178 21.53 -11.85 10.24
CA ARG A 178 22.66 -10.97 10.58
C ARG A 178 23.91 -11.71 11.05
N THR A 179 23.77 -12.88 11.67
CA THR A 179 24.93 -13.68 12.12
C THR A 179 25.79 -14.17 10.94
N LYS A 180 25.24 -14.20 9.72
CA LYS A 180 25.97 -14.55 8.49
C LYS A 180 26.72 -13.36 7.88
N PHE A 181 26.31 -12.14 8.24
CA PHE A 181 27.05 -10.95 7.89
C PHE A 181 28.09 -10.76 8.99
N GLU A 182 29.35 -11.08 8.71
CA GLU A 182 30.45 -10.70 9.58
C GLU A 182 30.40 -9.17 9.71
N ILE A 183 29.78 -8.66 10.77
CA ILE A 183 30.00 -7.29 11.21
C ILE A 183 31.44 -7.30 11.67
N LYS A 184 32.36 -7.02 10.75
CA LYS A 184 33.74 -6.72 11.07
C LYS A 184 33.69 -5.43 11.86
N GLU A 185 33.49 -5.54 13.17
CA GLU A 185 33.98 -4.51 14.08
C GLU A 185 35.42 -4.28 13.67
N LYS A 186 35.74 -3.03 13.29
CA LYS A 186 37.13 -2.62 13.13
C LYS A 186 37.78 -2.86 14.49
N LYS A 187 38.43 -4.01 14.67
CA LYS A 187 39.33 -4.22 15.79
C LYS A 187 40.36 -3.10 15.67
N GLU A 188 40.36 -2.18 16.63
CA GLU A 188 41.52 -1.33 16.82
C GLU A 188 42.72 -2.27 16.99
N PRO A 189 43.82 -2.07 16.24
CA PRO A 189 44.99 -2.93 16.37
C PRO A 189 45.44 -2.89 17.82
N SER A 190 45.65 -4.08 18.40
CA SER A 190 46.11 -4.18 19.79
C SER A 190 47.45 -3.46 19.95
N GLU A 191 47.80 -3.00 21.16
CA GLU A 191 49.09 -2.32 21.38
C GLU A 191 50.29 -3.16 20.91
N MET A 192 50.20 -4.49 20.97
CA MET A 192 51.21 -5.40 20.41
C MET A 192 51.33 -5.32 18.88
N GLU A 193 50.22 -5.20 18.15
CA GLU A 193 50.24 -5.04 16.68
C GLU A 193 50.74 -3.67 16.24
N LYS A 194 50.60 -2.65 17.10
CA LYS A 194 51.21 -1.33 16.88
C LYS A 194 52.72 -1.37 17.06
N LEU A 195 53.21 -2.10 18.07
CA LEU A 195 54.64 -2.27 18.35
C LEU A 195 55.38 -3.12 17.32
N LEU A 196 54.70 -4.05 16.65
CA LEU A 196 55.29 -4.91 15.61
C LEU A 196 55.39 -4.24 14.23
N ASN A 197 54.67 -3.13 14.01
CA ASN A 197 54.63 -2.39 12.74
C ASN A 197 55.32 -1.01 12.82
N SER A 198 56.05 -0.74 13.91
CA SER A 198 56.92 0.41 14.12
C SER A 198 58.38 -0.02 14.11
#